data_AF-A0A4U8TBC5-F1
#
_entry.id   AF-A0A4U8TBC5-F1
#
_cell.length_a   1.000
_cell.length_b   1.000
_cell.length_c   1.000
_cell.angle_alpha   90.00
_cell.angle_beta   90.00
_cell.angle_gamma   90.00
#
_symmetry.space_group_name_H-M   'P 1'
#
loop_
_entity.id
_entity.type
_entity.pdbx_description
1 polymer ?
#
loop_
_entity_poly.entity_id
_entity_poly.type
_entity_poly.pdbx_seq_one_letter_code
_entity_poly.pdbx_strand_id
1 'polypeptide(L)'
;MYKAILLSIGSPTILGIYYEAMDKKAPKLIFILRVDGKTSDVLPLLFVAHNRDGVNIHEQLESLLTPEVLSQCRLCECLIDINFLEESKELQYILKKLDINYSSVSKQDIMQSDTDSKITEVNQKNLGLNRSIDSKADLLLQEHMKACHMQHVKESLSIQNKIYMNDAMDCITQINFIEPECNLAKALYLLSQFMPLDSIYYSRGVGSLSAIKLTHIFLHTLSLSSNVCIYATNSFYFSQTNEIKAFANMSFYLDTTRTDSTHPFITDSNAKDYIYIAPSSMHTTSTTDTLGLLLPYRLIHNDFLESCTPLYVTSAV
;
A
#
# COMPACT_ATOMS: atom_id res chain seq x y z
N MET A 1 15.89 9.98 0.77
CA MET A 1 15.26 10.58 -0.44
C MET A 1 14.01 9.77 -0.78
N TYR A 2 12.98 10.38 -1.37
CA TYR A 2 11.72 9.68 -1.67
C TYR A 2 11.75 9.05 -3.07
N LYS A 3 11.25 7.82 -3.14
CA LYS A 3 11.02 7.05 -4.38
C LYS A 3 9.57 6.58 -4.37
N ALA A 4 9.00 6.26 -5.54
CA ALA A 4 7.61 5.78 -5.59
C ALA A 4 7.46 4.50 -6.42
N ILE A 5 6.48 3.67 -6.08
CA ILE A 5 5.94 2.63 -6.97
C ILE A 5 4.53 3.04 -7.39
N LEU A 6 4.26 3.09 -8.70
CA LEU A 6 2.93 3.32 -9.26
C LEU A 6 2.40 2.07 -9.97
N LEU A 7 1.24 1.58 -9.52
CA LEU A 7 0.51 0.48 -10.15
C LEU A 7 -0.81 1.03 -10.70
N SER A 8 -0.86 1.29 -12.00
CA SER A 8 -2.09 1.69 -12.70
C SER A 8 -2.33 0.82 -13.93
N ILE A 9 -2.49 -0.48 -13.67
CA ILE A 9 -2.83 -1.51 -14.68
C ILE A 9 -4.32 -1.91 -14.63
N GLY A 10 -5.07 -1.32 -13.68
CA GLY A 10 -6.49 -1.56 -13.40
C GLY A 10 -7.00 -0.60 -12.31
N SER A 11 -8.16 -0.93 -11.73
CA SER A 11 -8.69 -0.26 -10.52
C SER A 11 -8.53 -1.20 -9.32
N PRO A 12 -8.10 -0.70 -8.15
CA PRO A 12 -7.66 0.67 -7.88
C PRO A 12 -6.29 0.99 -8.50
N THR A 13 -6.02 2.28 -8.73
CA THR A 13 -4.64 2.76 -8.93
C THR A 13 -3.96 2.86 -7.57
N ILE A 14 -2.76 2.28 -7.46
CA ILE A 14 -2.02 2.16 -6.21
C ILE A 14 -0.72 2.95 -6.33
N LEU A 15 -0.41 3.74 -5.32
CA LEU A 15 0.85 4.47 -5.19
C LEU A 15 1.48 4.14 -3.84
N GLY A 16 2.72 3.66 -3.87
CA GLY A 16 3.55 3.47 -2.67
C GLY A 16 4.69 4.46 -2.65
N ILE A 17 4.93 5.11 -1.51
CA ILE A 17 6.11 5.97 -1.30
C ILE A 17 7.11 5.26 -0.44
N TYR A 18 8.36 5.27 -0.89
CA TYR A 18 9.49 4.66 -0.25
C TYR A 18 10.48 5.72 0.21
N TYR A 19 11.03 5.52 1.40
CA TYR A 19 12.05 6.38 1.97
C TYR A 19 13.35 5.62 2.15
N GLU A 20 14.41 6.19 1.58
CA GLU A 20 15.79 5.74 1.76
C GLU A 20 16.44 6.49 2.92
N ALA A 21 16.70 5.77 4.01
CA ALA A 21 17.46 6.25 5.16
C ALA A 21 18.98 6.11 4.91
N MET A 22 19.79 6.81 5.70
CA MET A 22 21.24 6.91 5.52
C MET A 22 22.01 5.60 5.78
N ASP A 23 21.35 4.55 6.26
CA ASP A 23 21.94 3.30 6.74
C ASP A 23 22.23 2.26 5.64
N LYS A 24 22.24 2.67 4.36
CA LYS A 24 22.54 1.83 3.18
C LYS A 24 21.63 0.62 2.99
N LYS A 25 20.51 0.55 3.70
CA LYS A 25 19.46 -0.46 3.46
C LYS A 25 18.57 -0.02 2.29
N ALA A 26 17.96 -0.98 1.61
CA ALA A 26 17.01 -0.70 0.54
C ALA A 26 15.86 0.21 1.05
N PRO A 27 15.35 1.14 0.22
CA PRO A 27 14.28 2.05 0.61
C PRO A 27 13.05 1.30 1.16
N LYS A 28 12.48 1.81 2.25
CA LYS A 28 11.33 1.21 2.95
C LYS A 28 10.03 1.88 2.54
N LEU A 29 8.96 1.10 2.34
CA LEU A 29 7.60 1.61 2.16
C LEU A 29 7.15 2.37 3.42
N ILE A 30 6.71 3.62 3.25
CA ILE A 30 6.28 4.51 4.35
C ILE A 30 4.87 5.08 4.17
N PHE A 31 4.35 5.06 2.95
CA PHE A 31 3.02 5.59 2.64
C PHE A 31 2.38 4.81 1.50
N ILE A 32 1.09 4.53 1.59
CA ILE A 32 0.30 3.84 0.57
C ILE A 32 -0.95 4.69 0.29
N LEU A 33 -1.25 4.89 -0.98
CA LEU A 33 -2.47 5.51 -1.45
C LEU A 33 -3.13 4.61 -2.50
N ARG A 34 -4.40 4.24 -2.28
CA ARG A 34 -5.23 3.54 -3.27
C ARG A 34 -6.42 4.41 -3.63
N VAL A 35 -6.56 4.67 -4.93
CA VAL A 35 -7.66 5.47 -5.48
C VAL A 35 -8.37 4.64 -6.53
N ASP A 36 -9.65 4.37 -6.30
CA ASP A 36 -10.54 3.79 -7.30
C ASP A 36 -10.98 4.84 -8.29
N GLY A 37 -11.14 4.42 -9.54
CA GLY A 37 -11.48 5.30 -10.66
C GLY A 37 -10.81 4.83 -11.93
N LYS A 38 -11.14 5.46 -13.06
CA LYS A 38 -10.39 5.20 -14.29
C LYS A 38 -9.01 5.82 -14.16
N THR A 39 -8.00 5.16 -14.72
CA THR A 39 -6.62 5.68 -14.79
C THR A 39 -6.55 7.09 -15.37
N SER A 40 -7.43 7.44 -16.32
CA SER A 40 -7.54 8.78 -16.91
C SER A 40 -7.91 9.87 -15.91
N ASP A 41 -8.65 9.51 -14.86
CA ASP A 41 -9.23 10.44 -13.91
C ASP A 41 -8.30 10.55 -12.69
N VAL A 42 -7.62 9.45 -12.33
CA VAL A 42 -6.71 9.39 -11.18
C VAL A 42 -5.32 9.96 -11.47
N LEU A 43 -4.70 9.64 -12.61
CA LEU A 43 -3.31 10.06 -12.89
C LEU A 43 -3.12 11.59 -12.89
N PRO A 44 -4.03 12.42 -13.44
CA PRO A 44 -3.91 13.87 -13.35
C PRO A 44 -3.84 14.40 -11.92
N LEU A 45 -4.55 13.78 -10.97
CA LEU A 45 -4.52 14.16 -9.55
C LEU A 45 -3.14 13.90 -8.94
N LEU A 46 -2.50 12.79 -9.30
CA LEU A 46 -1.13 12.47 -8.87
C LEU A 46 -0.10 13.43 -9.47
N PHE A 47 -0.32 13.92 -10.70
CA PHE A 47 0.55 14.92 -11.34
C PHE A 47 0.58 16.23 -10.57
N VAL A 48 -0.60 16.69 -10.15
CA VAL A 48 -0.73 17.97 -9.42
C VAL A 48 -0.10 17.85 -8.05
N ALA A 49 -0.27 16.70 -7.37
CA ALA A 49 0.41 16.44 -6.11
C ALA A 49 1.95 16.47 -6.25
N HIS A 50 2.51 16.13 -7.41
CA HIS A 50 3.94 16.21 -7.70
C HIS A 50 4.45 17.64 -7.97
N ASN A 51 3.57 18.57 -8.37
CA ASN A 51 4.01 19.87 -8.86
C ASN A 51 4.51 20.79 -7.71
N ARG A 52 5.65 21.46 -7.95
CA ARG A 52 6.54 22.02 -6.92
C ARG A 52 6.26 23.47 -6.53
N ASP A 53 5.31 24.14 -7.17
CA ASP A 53 5.00 25.55 -6.89
C ASP A 53 4.15 25.67 -5.62
N GLY A 54 4.80 25.36 -4.49
CA GLY A 54 4.26 25.08 -3.16
C GLY A 54 3.62 26.24 -2.41
N VAL A 55 3.06 27.23 -3.10
CA VAL A 55 2.24 28.26 -2.45
C VAL A 55 0.76 27.89 -2.49
N ASN A 56 0.33 26.94 -3.33
CA ASN A 56 -1.11 26.68 -3.46
C ASN A 56 -1.56 25.26 -3.83
N ILE A 57 -0.75 24.24 -3.52
CA ILE A 57 -1.10 22.84 -3.85
C ILE A 57 -2.47 22.45 -3.27
N HIS A 58 -2.82 22.92 -2.07
CA HIS A 58 -4.13 22.65 -1.49
C HIS A 58 -5.27 23.25 -2.31
N GLU A 59 -5.22 24.55 -2.65
CA GLU A 59 -6.26 25.19 -3.46
C GLU A 59 -6.31 24.63 -4.89
N GLN A 60 -5.15 24.26 -5.47
CA GLN A 60 -5.09 23.60 -6.78
C GLN A 60 -5.77 22.23 -6.74
N LEU A 61 -5.46 21.40 -5.73
CA LEU A 61 -6.11 20.11 -5.54
C LEU A 61 -7.61 20.28 -5.32
N GLU A 62 -8.04 21.23 -4.49
CA GLU A 62 -9.47 21.53 -4.29
C GLU A 62 -10.15 21.98 -5.58
N SER A 63 -9.49 22.79 -6.41
CA SER A 63 -10.06 23.24 -7.69
C SER A 63 -10.25 22.11 -8.71
N LEU A 64 -9.39 21.09 -8.66
CA LEU A 64 -9.45 19.93 -9.56
C LEU A 64 -10.43 18.87 -9.07
N LEU A 65 -10.65 18.79 -7.75
CA LEU A 65 -11.60 17.88 -7.13
C LEU A 65 -13.03 18.45 -7.22
N THR A 66 -13.45 18.72 -8.45
CA THR A 66 -14.84 19.10 -8.73
C THR A 66 -15.79 17.97 -8.32
N PRO A 67 -17.08 18.25 -8.08
CA PRO A 67 -18.06 17.21 -7.80
C PRO A 67 -18.11 16.11 -8.87
N GLU A 68 -17.81 16.44 -10.13
CA GLU A 68 -17.71 15.49 -11.23
C GLU A 68 -16.52 14.53 -11.04
N VAL A 69 -15.33 15.05 -10.73
CA VAL A 69 -14.14 14.23 -10.46
C VAL A 69 -14.32 13.37 -9.22
N LEU A 70 -14.89 13.93 -8.14
CA LEU A 70 -15.20 13.20 -6.91
C LEU A 70 -16.28 12.12 -7.10
N SER A 71 -17.11 12.23 -8.16
CA SER A 71 -18.05 11.16 -8.52
C SER A 71 -17.39 10.01 -9.28
N GLN A 72 -16.21 10.25 -9.87
CA GLN A 72 -15.48 9.29 -10.70
C GLN A 72 -14.29 8.66 -9.96
N CYS A 73 -13.74 9.36 -8.97
CA CYS A 73 -12.62 8.90 -8.15
C CYS A 73 -13.01 8.79 -6.68
N ARG A 74 -12.61 7.69 -6.04
CA ARG A 74 -12.83 7.47 -4.61
C ARG A 74 -11.54 7.06 -3.93
N LEU A 75 -11.24 7.66 -2.78
CA LEU A 75 -10.19 7.16 -1.90
C LEU A 75 -10.63 5.80 -1.34
N CYS A 76 -9.85 4.76 -1.63
CA CYS A 76 -10.07 3.42 -1.08
C CYS A 76 -9.29 3.23 0.20
N GLU A 77 -8.05 3.70 0.22
CA GLU A 77 -7.11 3.46 1.31
C GLU A 77 -6.03 4.54 1.31
N CYS A 78 -5.67 5.01 2.50
CA CYS A 78 -4.53 5.88 2.75
C CYS A 78 -3.83 5.32 3.99
N LEU A 79 -2.57 4.89 3.88
CA LEU A 79 -1.83 4.31 5.00
C LEU A 79 -0.49 5.00 5.20
N ILE A 80 -0.09 5.18 6.46
CA ILE A 80 1.20 5.76 6.85
C ILE A 80 1.92 4.84 7.84
N ASP A 81 3.22 4.59 7.64
CA ASP A 81 4.04 3.86 8.60
C ASP A 81 4.17 4.66 9.90
N ILE A 82 3.79 4.04 11.03
CA ILE A 82 3.76 4.69 12.36
C ILE A 82 5.16 5.16 12.75
N ASN A 83 6.18 4.34 12.55
CA ASN A 83 7.55 4.69 12.95
C ASN A 83 8.02 5.93 12.18
N PHE A 84 7.77 5.96 10.87
CA PHE A 84 8.06 7.13 10.06
C PHE A 84 7.27 8.38 10.51
N LEU A 85 5.99 8.20 10.85
CA LEU A 85 5.16 9.31 11.34
C LEU A 85 5.65 9.86 12.68
N GLU A 86 6.02 8.99 13.63
CA GLU A 86 6.57 9.39 14.94
C GLU A 86 7.87 10.19 14.81
N GLU A 87 8.69 9.86 13.82
CA GLU A 87 9.96 10.57 13.54
C GLU A 87 9.75 11.91 12.80
N SER A 88 8.68 12.02 11.99
CA SER A 88 8.41 13.19 11.16
C SER A 88 7.53 14.25 11.86
N LYS A 89 8.19 15.23 12.49
CA LYS A 89 7.51 16.40 13.11
C LYS A 89 6.66 17.19 12.12
N GLU A 90 7.10 17.27 10.87
CA GLU A 90 6.41 17.99 9.79
C GLU A 90 5.08 17.31 9.45
N LEU A 91 5.08 15.99 9.24
CA LEU A 91 3.84 15.27 8.96
C LEU A 91 2.87 15.32 10.14
N GLN A 92 3.36 15.20 11.38
CA GLN A 92 2.50 15.35 12.56
C GLN A 92 1.84 16.75 12.62
N TYR A 93 2.60 17.80 12.30
CA TYR A 93 2.07 19.16 12.22
C TYR A 93 1.00 19.28 11.14
N ILE A 94 1.23 18.67 9.96
CA ILE A 94 0.29 18.69 8.85
C ILE A 94 -1.00 17.95 9.17
N LEU A 95 -0.91 16.74 9.73
CA LEU A 95 -2.08 15.97 10.17
C LEU A 95 -2.92 16.79 11.16
N LYS A 96 -2.27 17.44 12.13
CA LYS A 96 -2.94 18.32 13.09
C LYS A 96 -3.58 19.54 12.41
N LYS A 97 -2.87 20.17 11.46
CA LYS A 97 -3.37 21.34 10.73
C LYS A 97 -4.60 21.01 9.86
N LEU A 98 -4.64 19.80 9.31
CA LEU A 98 -5.73 19.32 8.47
C LEU A 98 -6.88 18.68 9.25
N ASP A 99 -6.80 18.66 10.58
CA ASP A 99 -7.76 17.99 11.45
C ASP A 99 -7.98 16.53 11.01
N ILE A 100 -6.87 15.80 10.86
CA ILE A 100 -6.86 14.38 10.50
C ILE A 100 -6.58 13.59 11.78
N ASN A 101 -7.59 12.84 12.22
CA ASN A 101 -7.46 11.93 13.34
C ASN A 101 -6.80 10.63 12.90
N TYR A 102 -6.04 10.04 13.80
CA TYR A 102 -5.50 8.70 13.67
C TYR A 102 -5.39 8.05 15.04
N SER A 103 -5.71 6.76 15.15
CA SER A 103 -5.54 6.00 16.39
C SER A 103 -4.05 5.71 16.59
N SER A 104 -3.40 6.43 17.51
CA SER A 104 -2.03 6.10 17.92
C SER A 104 -2.06 4.80 18.74
N VAL A 105 -1.45 3.74 18.22
CA VAL A 105 -1.19 2.52 19.01
C VAL A 105 -0.20 2.90 20.11
N SER A 106 -0.66 2.92 21.37
CA SER A 106 0.21 3.23 22.48
C SER A 106 1.24 2.11 22.70
N LYS A 107 2.53 2.46 22.80
CA LYS A 107 3.63 1.52 23.12
C LYS A 107 3.46 0.80 24.46
N GLN A 108 2.48 1.18 25.29
CA GLN A 108 2.26 0.59 26.62
C GLN A 108 1.54 -0.77 26.56
N ASP A 109 0.80 -1.08 25.51
CA ASP A 109 0.02 -2.32 25.42
C ASP A 109 0.84 -3.56 25.01
N ILE A 110 2.10 -3.37 24.58
CA ILE A 110 2.98 -4.46 24.10
C ILE A 110 3.96 -4.94 25.20
N MET A 111 4.33 -4.08 26.15
CA MET A 111 5.33 -4.41 27.19
C MET A 111 4.77 -5.09 28.46
N GLN A 112 3.46 -5.38 28.53
CA GLN A 112 2.84 -6.07 29.67
C GLN A 112 2.55 -7.56 29.41
N SER A 113 3.10 -8.13 28.34
CA SER A 113 2.94 -9.55 27.99
C SER A 113 4.08 -10.47 28.46
N ASP A 114 5.20 -9.92 28.97
CA ASP A 114 6.38 -10.71 29.36
C ASP A 114 6.58 -10.89 30.88
N THR A 115 5.68 -10.41 31.73
CA THR A 115 5.78 -10.56 33.20
C THR A 115 4.75 -11.47 33.87
N ASP A 116 3.80 -12.06 33.15
CA ASP A 116 2.76 -12.93 33.75
C ASP A 116 3.04 -14.44 33.64
N SER A 117 4.24 -14.85 33.23
CA SER A 117 4.64 -16.27 33.20
C SER A 117 5.33 -16.79 34.46
N LYS A 118 5.34 -16.04 35.58
CA LYS A 118 6.00 -16.46 36.83
C LYS A 118 5.27 -16.09 38.12
N ILE A 119 3.96 -16.32 38.23
CA ILE A 119 3.32 -16.53 39.54
C ILE A 119 2.29 -17.65 39.42
N THR A 120 2.75 -18.89 39.45
CA THR A 120 1.91 -20.03 39.82
C THR A 120 2.68 -20.85 40.82
N GLU A 121 2.76 -20.35 42.04
CA GLU A 121 2.88 -21.15 43.25
C GLU A 121 2.83 -20.22 44.46
N VAL A 122 2.28 -20.74 45.56
CA VAL A 122 2.30 -20.20 46.93
C VAL A 122 1.07 -19.40 47.36
N ASN A 123 0.20 -20.15 48.07
CA ASN A 123 -0.60 -19.80 49.25
C ASN A 123 -2.11 -19.54 49.12
N GLN A 124 -2.85 -20.65 49.21
CA GLN A 124 -4.00 -20.73 50.10
C GLN A 124 -3.58 -20.37 51.55
N LYS A 125 -4.05 -19.21 52.03
CA LYS A 125 -4.48 -18.89 53.42
C LYS A 125 -4.29 -17.41 53.67
N ASN A 126 -5.39 -16.65 53.75
CA ASN A 126 -5.80 -15.95 54.97
C ASN A 126 -6.94 -14.96 54.71
N LEU A 127 -8.03 -15.18 55.44
CA LEU A 127 -8.93 -14.21 56.08
C LEU A 127 -9.03 -12.79 55.51
N GLY A 128 -10.24 -12.48 55.03
CA GLY A 128 -11.07 -11.36 55.52
C GLY A 128 -10.59 -9.93 55.24
N LEU A 129 -11.28 -9.23 54.34
CA LEU A 129 -12.12 -8.06 54.66
C LEU A 129 -12.70 -7.45 53.38
N ASN A 130 -13.99 -7.13 53.45
CA ASN A 130 -14.77 -6.21 52.62
C ASN A 130 -14.01 -5.27 51.66
N ARG A 131 -14.43 -5.25 50.39
CA ARG A 131 -15.06 -4.07 49.78
C ARG A 131 -15.76 -4.44 48.46
N SER A 132 -17.06 -4.15 48.42
CA SER A 132 -17.87 -4.11 47.21
C SER A 132 -17.35 -3.02 46.27
N ILE A 133 -16.89 -3.39 45.08
CA ILE A 133 -16.75 -2.49 43.94
C ILE A 133 -17.27 -3.26 42.71
N ASP A 134 -18.07 -2.58 41.89
CA ASP A 134 -18.97 -3.12 40.89
C ASP A 134 -18.33 -4.08 39.86
N SER A 135 -18.51 -5.38 40.09
CA SER A 135 -18.07 -6.46 39.17
C SER A 135 -18.61 -6.36 37.74
N LYS A 136 -19.66 -5.56 37.50
CA LYS A 136 -20.23 -5.35 36.16
C LYS A 136 -19.48 -4.31 35.34
N ALA A 137 -18.93 -3.28 35.99
CA ALA A 137 -18.16 -2.24 35.29
C ALA A 137 -16.80 -2.79 34.86
N ASP A 138 -16.14 -3.58 35.73
CA ASP A 138 -14.89 -4.25 35.41
C ASP A 138 -15.07 -5.31 34.31
N LEU A 139 -16.17 -6.08 34.32
CA LEU A 139 -16.46 -7.04 33.25
C LEU A 139 -16.70 -6.34 31.90
N LEU A 140 -17.42 -5.21 31.90
CA LEU A 140 -17.68 -4.41 30.70
C LEU A 140 -16.42 -3.71 30.17
N LEU A 141 -15.53 -3.26 31.04
CA LEU A 141 -14.21 -2.72 30.68
C LEU A 141 -13.31 -3.81 30.12
N GLN A 142 -13.32 -5.01 30.72
CA GLN A 142 -12.53 -6.14 30.25
C GLN A 142 -13.04 -6.69 28.91
N GLU A 143 -14.36 -6.69 28.69
CA GLU A 143 -14.97 -7.01 27.40
C GLU A 143 -14.72 -5.93 26.35
N HIS A 144 -14.79 -4.64 26.70
CA HIS A 144 -14.42 -3.54 25.79
C HIS A 144 -12.95 -3.60 25.41
N MET A 145 -12.05 -3.85 26.36
CA MET A 145 -10.62 -3.99 26.09
C MET A 145 -10.34 -5.22 25.21
N LYS A 146 -11.02 -6.36 25.46
CA LYS A 146 -10.92 -7.54 24.58
C LYS A 146 -11.48 -7.27 23.19
N ALA A 147 -12.58 -6.52 23.06
CA ALA A 147 -13.17 -6.17 21.77
C ALA A 147 -12.27 -5.20 20.99
N CYS A 148 -11.72 -4.16 21.64
CA CYS A 148 -10.75 -3.24 21.05
C CYS A 148 -9.48 -3.98 20.62
N HIS A 149 -8.95 -4.86 21.48
CA HIS A 149 -7.77 -5.67 21.16
C HIS A 149 -8.03 -6.61 19.97
N MET A 150 -9.19 -7.28 19.94
CA MET A 150 -9.56 -8.18 18.84
C MET A 150 -9.84 -7.44 17.52
N GLN A 151 -10.28 -6.18 17.58
CA GLN A 151 -10.47 -5.32 16.41
C GLN A 151 -9.12 -4.82 15.86
N HIS A 152 -8.20 -4.38 16.73
CA HIS A 152 -6.85 -3.95 16.33
C HIS A 152 -5.98 -5.09 15.81
N VAL A 153 -6.10 -6.30 16.38
CA VAL A 153 -5.43 -7.50 15.85
C VAL A 153 -5.96 -7.82 14.45
N LYS A 154 -7.26 -7.69 14.20
CA LYS A 154 -7.84 -7.87 12.85
C LYS A 154 -7.39 -6.79 11.86
N GLU A 155 -7.32 -5.52 12.27
CA GLU A 155 -6.85 -4.41 11.43
C GLU A 155 -5.37 -4.58 11.06
N SER A 156 -4.50 -4.93 12.02
CA SER A 156 -3.07 -5.17 11.78
C SER A 156 -2.82 -6.38 10.86
N LEU A 157 -3.55 -7.49 11.06
CA LEU A 157 -3.51 -8.65 10.15
C LEU A 157 -4.06 -8.32 8.75
N SER A 158 -5.06 -7.44 8.64
CA SER A 158 -5.63 -7.05 7.34
C SER A 158 -4.66 -6.21 6.50
N ILE A 159 -3.75 -5.45 7.14
CA ILE A 159 -2.74 -4.64 6.46
C ILE A 159 -1.50 -5.46 6.09
N GLN A 160 -1.10 -6.43 6.93
CA GLN A 160 -0.02 -7.38 6.58
C GLN A 160 -0.34 -8.15 5.29
N ASN A 161 -1.61 -8.47 5.04
CA ASN A 161 -2.05 -9.13 3.80
C ASN A 161 -2.04 -8.22 2.56
N LYS A 162 -1.70 -6.93 2.69
CA LYS A 162 -1.70 -5.94 1.59
C LYS A 162 -0.29 -5.53 1.14
N ILE A 163 0.75 -6.03 1.81
CA ILE A 163 2.15 -5.71 1.53
C ILE A 163 2.90 -7.01 1.25
N TYR A 164 3.65 -7.03 0.16
CA TYR A 164 4.50 -8.16 -0.21
C TYR A 164 5.84 -8.07 0.54
N MET A 165 6.20 -9.12 1.27
CA MET A 165 7.51 -9.23 1.93
C MET A 165 8.50 -9.88 0.97
N ASN A 166 9.32 -9.07 0.30
CA ASN A 166 10.29 -9.54 -0.68
C ASN A 166 11.68 -9.88 -0.10
N ASP A 167 11.86 -9.77 1.22
CA ASP A 167 13.14 -10.07 1.88
C ASP A 167 12.98 -11.23 2.87
N ALA A 168 14.02 -12.05 2.99
CA ALA A 168 14.10 -13.11 3.99
C ALA A 168 14.27 -12.46 5.38
N MET A 169 13.17 -12.07 5.98
CA MET A 169 12.99 -11.57 7.35
C MET A 169 14.29 -11.38 8.17
N ASP A 170 14.66 -10.12 8.42
CA ASP A 170 14.94 -9.75 9.80
C ASP A 170 13.60 -9.91 10.53
N CYS A 171 13.42 -11.02 11.25
CA CYS A 171 12.20 -11.45 11.96
C CYS A 171 11.72 -10.50 13.07
N ILE A 172 12.23 -9.26 13.08
CA ILE A 172 12.05 -8.23 14.09
C ILE A 172 11.29 -7.01 13.52
N THR A 173 11.14 -6.88 12.20
CA THR A 173 10.50 -5.69 11.60
C THR A 173 8.97 -5.75 11.72
N GLN A 174 8.42 -5.12 12.77
CA GLN A 174 6.99 -4.90 12.88
C GLN A 174 6.53 -3.89 11.80
N ILE A 175 5.57 -4.31 10.99
CA ILE A 175 4.91 -3.47 9.99
C ILE A 175 3.70 -2.84 10.66
N ASN A 176 3.83 -1.57 11.00
CA ASN A 176 2.81 -0.84 11.73
C ASN A 176 2.40 0.32 10.83
N PHE A 177 1.31 0.14 10.09
CA PHE A 177 0.66 1.21 9.34
C PHE A 177 -0.61 1.64 10.06
N ILE A 178 -0.92 2.92 9.97
CA ILE A 178 -2.19 3.49 10.39
C ILE A 178 -2.96 4.02 9.19
N GLU A 179 -4.28 3.97 9.28
CA GLU A 179 -5.20 4.58 8.32
C GLU A 179 -5.70 5.91 8.89
N PRO A 180 -5.16 7.07 8.44
CA PRO A 180 -5.72 8.37 8.80
C PRO A 180 -7.15 8.54 8.30
N GLU A 181 -8.01 9.10 9.14
CA GLU A 181 -9.38 9.47 8.76
C GLU A 181 -9.36 10.70 7.84
N CYS A 182 -9.25 10.47 6.54
CA CYS A 182 -9.12 11.52 5.54
C CYS A 182 -9.94 11.25 4.27
N ASN A 183 -10.31 12.33 3.57
CA ASN A 183 -10.93 12.24 2.25
C ASN A 183 -9.84 12.30 1.15
N LEU A 184 -10.24 12.12 -0.12
CA LEU A 184 -9.31 12.12 -1.25
C LEU A 184 -8.46 13.41 -1.33
N ALA A 185 -9.04 14.58 -1.05
CA ALA A 185 -8.32 15.86 -1.07
C ALA A 185 -7.20 15.89 -0.03
N LYS A 186 -7.52 15.56 1.21
CA LYS A 186 -6.56 15.49 2.32
C LYS A 186 -5.47 14.44 2.04
N ALA A 187 -5.84 13.28 1.49
CA ALA A 187 -4.88 12.24 1.13
C ALA A 187 -3.92 12.67 0.00
N LEU A 188 -4.40 13.37 -1.02
CA LEU A 188 -3.57 13.93 -2.09
C LEU A 188 -2.66 15.05 -1.58
N TYR A 189 -3.12 15.84 -0.61
CA TYR A 189 -2.28 16.84 0.04
C TYR A 189 -1.20 16.21 0.94
N LEU A 190 -1.49 15.09 1.61
CA LEU A 190 -0.45 14.32 2.31
C LEU A 190 0.57 13.75 1.33
N LEU A 191 0.12 13.25 0.18
CA LEU A 191 1.01 12.75 -0.87
C LEU A 191 2.00 13.82 -1.35
N SER A 192 1.56 15.08 -1.50
CA SER A 192 2.44 16.15 -1.97
C SER A 192 3.61 16.48 -1.01
N GLN A 193 3.52 16.05 0.26
CA GLN A 193 4.59 16.24 1.25
C GLN A 193 5.81 15.35 1.00
N PHE A 194 5.65 14.30 0.17
CA PHE A 194 6.74 13.39 -0.19
C PHE A 194 7.46 13.81 -1.47
N MET A 195 7.26 15.05 -1.93
CA MET A 195 7.81 15.57 -3.18
C MET A 195 9.04 16.47 -2.93
N PRO A 196 10.02 16.50 -3.85
CA PRO A 196 10.07 15.77 -5.12
C PRO A 196 10.47 14.30 -4.96
N LEU A 197 10.08 13.50 -5.94
CA LEU A 197 10.57 12.13 -6.09
C LEU A 197 11.91 12.10 -6.83
N ASP A 198 12.79 11.21 -6.41
CA ASP A 198 14.01 10.85 -7.15
C ASP A 198 13.68 10.00 -8.38
N SER A 199 12.79 9.04 -8.17
CA SER A 199 12.48 8.00 -9.13
C SER A 199 11.10 7.41 -8.94
N ILE A 200 10.50 6.96 -10.04
CA ILE A 200 9.21 6.26 -10.07
C ILE A 200 9.41 4.89 -10.73
N TYR A 201 9.06 3.88 -9.97
CA TYR A 201 9.01 2.50 -10.37
C TYR A 201 7.57 2.16 -10.74
N TYR A 202 7.33 1.35 -11.77
CA TYR A 202 5.96 1.05 -12.17
C TYR A 202 5.83 -0.32 -12.83
N SER A 203 4.58 -0.81 -12.88
CA SER A 203 4.27 -1.98 -13.69
C SER A 203 4.06 -1.59 -15.16
N ARG A 204 4.81 -2.21 -16.08
CA ARG A 204 4.63 -2.03 -17.52
C ARG A 204 3.49 -2.86 -18.14
N GLY A 205 2.79 -3.67 -17.35
CA GLY A 205 1.77 -4.61 -17.81
C GLY A 205 2.14 -6.06 -17.51
N VAL A 206 1.26 -7.04 -17.70
CA VAL A 206 -0.05 -7.01 -18.37
C VAL A 206 -1.19 -6.37 -17.57
N GLY A 207 -2.32 -6.07 -18.23
CA GLY A 207 -3.47 -5.37 -17.64
C GLY A 207 -4.33 -4.63 -18.66
N SER A 208 -5.10 -3.64 -18.22
CA SER A 208 -5.95 -2.81 -19.10
C SER A 208 -5.11 -2.05 -20.12
N LEU A 209 -5.39 -2.26 -21.41
CA LEU A 209 -4.66 -1.61 -22.51
C LEU A 209 -4.64 -0.08 -22.39
N SER A 210 -5.78 0.52 -22.04
CA SER A 210 -5.90 1.95 -21.86
C SER A 210 -5.11 2.44 -20.65
N ALA A 211 -5.16 1.69 -19.53
CA ALA A 211 -4.46 2.05 -18.30
C ALA A 211 -2.93 2.02 -18.49
N ILE A 212 -2.41 0.96 -19.12
CA ILE A 212 -0.97 0.82 -19.41
C ILE A 212 -0.50 1.93 -20.35
N LYS A 213 -1.27 2.25 -21.41
CA LYS A 213 -0.93 3.32 -22.34
C LYS A 213 -0.88 4.69 -21.66
N LEU A 214 -1.91 5.02 -20.88
CA LEU A 214 -1.96 6.29 -20.16
C LEU A 214 -0.84 6.40 -19.14
N THR A 215 -0.59 5.35 -18.36
CA THR A 215 0.53 5.29 -17.39
C THR A 215 1.87 5.52 -18.07
N HIS A 216 2.12 4.86 -19.20
CA HIS A 216 3.34 5.04 -19.97
C HIS A 216 3.51 6.49 -20.45
N ILE A 217 2.50 7.06 -21.13
CA ILE A 217 2.56 8.44 -21.62
C ILE A 217 2.77 9.41 -20.46
N PHE A 218 2.06 9.20 -19.35
CA PHE A 218 2.14 10.01 -18.15
C PHE A 218 3.54 10.03 -17.54
N LEU A 219 4.10 8.86 -17.25
CA LEU A 219 5.39 8.73 -16.58
C LEU A 219 6.55 9.21 -17.45
N HIS A 220 6.51 8.93 -18.75
CA HIS A 220 7.51 9.44 -19.70
C HIS A 220 7.44 10.97 -19.82
N THR A 221 6.23 11.54 -19.86
CA THR A 221 6.06 13.00 -19.85
C THR A 221 6.64 13.60 -18.56
N LEU A 222 6.34 13.00 -17.41
CA LEU A 222 6.83 13.44 -16.10
C LEU A 222 8.34 13.35 -15.98
N SER A 223 8.94 12.26 -16.46
CA SER A 223 10.39 12.04 -16.48
C SER A 223 11.09 13.12 -17.31
N LEU A 224 10.56 13.44 -18.49
CA LEU A 224 11.08 14.49 -19.37
C LEU A 224 10.91 15.89 -18.77
N SER A 225 9.81 16.16 -18.05
CA SER A 225 9.49 17.49 -17.54
C SER A 225 10.09 17.81 -16.18
N SER A 226 10.39 16.80 -15.35
CA SER A 226 10.80 16.98 -13.95
C SER A 226 12.07 16.24 -13.53
N ASN A 227 12.81 15.67 -14.50
CA ASN A 227 14.07 14.94 -14.29
C ASN A 227 13.97 13.79 -13.28
N VAL A 228 12.79 13.16 -13.20
CA VAL A 228 12.53 11.98 -12.39
C VAL A 228 12.93 10.74 -13.19
N CYS A 229 13.71 9.85 -12.60
CA CYS A 229 14.06 8.58 -13.26
C CYS A 229 12.87 7.62 -13.24
N ILE A 230 12.67 6.85 -14.31
CA ILE A 230 11.59 5.84 -14.36
C ILE A 230 12.15 4.44 -14.60
N TYR A 231 11.59 3.46 -13.88
CA TYR A 231 12.02 2.05 -13.89
C TYR A 231 10.80 1.14 -13.94
N ALA A 232 10.90 0.01 -14.63
CA ALA A 232 9.75 -0.84 -14.92
C ALA A 232 10.00 -2.31 -14.61
N THR A 233 8.94 -2.99 -14.20
CA THR A 233 8.88 -4.44 -14.08
C THR A 233 7.52 -4.95 -14.56
N ASN A 234 7.39 -6.25 -14.80
CA ASN A 234 6.12 -6.84 -15.21
C ASN A 234 5.13 -6.89 -14.03
N SER A 235 3.83 -6.83 -14.33
CA SER A 235 2.75 -6.77 -13.33
C SER A 235 2.72 -7.96 -12.37
N PHE A 236 3.24 -9.12 -12.77
CA PHE A 236 3.20 -10.31 -11.92
C PHE A 236 4.16 -10.22 -10.75
N TYR A 237 5.17 -9.34 -10.80
CA TYR A 237 5.99 -8.99 -9.64
C TYR A 237 5.13 -8.55 -8.43
N PHE A 238 3.99 -7.92 -8.68
CA PHE A 238 3.07 -7.44 -7.64
C PHE A 238 1.93 -8.42 -7.33
N SER A 239 1.88 -9.60 -7.97
CA SER A 239 0.81 -10.59 -7.78
C SER A 239 1.33 -11.80 -7.01
N GLN A 240 0.61 -12.22 -5.96
CA GLN A 240 0.94 -13.44 -5.22
C GLN A 240 0.41 -14.72 -5.87
N THR A 241 -0.56 -14.60 -6.79
CA THR A 241 -1.30 -15.75 -7.33
C THR A 241 -0.88 -16.13 -8.74
N ASN A 242 0.14 -15.47 -9.29
CA ASN A 242 0.51 -15.57 -10.72
C ASN A 242 -0.68 -15.31 -11.66
N GLU A 243 -1.73 -14.65 -11.17
CA GLU A 243 -2.94 -14.31 -11.89
C GLU A 243 -3.13 -12.79 -11.87
N ILE A 244 -3.49 -12.21 -13.01
CA ILE A 244 -3.92 -10.83 -13.14
C ILE A 244 -5.24 -10.81 -13.89
N LYS A 245 -6.29 -10.29 -13.23
CA LYS A 245 -7.62 -10.23 -13.83
C LYS A 245 -7.65 -9.38 -15.10
N ALA A 246 -8.38 -9.87 -16.09
CA ALA A 246 -8.61 -9.22 -17.37
C ALA A 246 -10.12 -9.03 -17.63
N PHE A 247 -10.46 -8.56 -18.83
CA PHE A 247 -11.85 -8.32 -19.22
C PHE A 247 -12.62 -9.65 -19.42
N ALA A 248 -13.94 -9.61 -19.20
CA ALA A 248 -14.87 -10.71 -19.48
C ALA A 248 -14.55 -12.06 -18.81
N ASN A 249 -14.23 -12.05 -17.51
CA ASN A 249 -13.94 -13.26 -16.71
C ASN A 249 -12.76 -14.08 -17.28
N MET A 250 -11.82 -13.39 -17.91
CA MET A 250 -10.51 -13.91 -18.28
C MET A 250 -9.46 -13.33 -17.34
N SER A 251 -8.34 -14.02 -17.22
CA SER A 251 -7.16 -13.57 -16.50
C SER A 251 -5.90 -13.87 -17.32
N PHE A 252 -4.88 -13.04 -17.12
CA PHE A 252 -3.53 -13.35 -17.52
C PHE A 252 -2.90 -14.23 -16.45
N TYR A 253 -2.18 -15.26 -16.87
CA TYR A 253 -1.45 -16.17 -16.00
C TYR A 253 0.03 -16.17 -16.34
N LEU A 254 0.88 -16.24 -15.32
CA LEU A 254 2.32 -16.43 -15.46
C LEU A 254 2.67 -17.91 -15.33
N ASP A 255 3.24 -18.48 -16.38
CA ASP A 255 3.81 -19.83 -16.38
C ASP A 255 5.22 -19.81 -15.78
N THR A 256 5.30 -20.19 -14.51
CA THR A 256 6.56 -20.32 -13.77
C THR A 256 7.25 -21.67 -13.98
N THR A 257 6.60 -22.65 -14.62
CA THR A 257 7.20 -23.97 -14.84
C THR A 257 8.39 -23.94 -15.81
N ARG A 258 8.52 -22.84 -16.55
CA ARG A 258 9.56 -22.61 -17.55
C ARG A 258 10.82 -21.95 -16.98
N THR A 259 10.87 -21.62 -15.68
CA THR A 259 12.04 -21.00 -15.03
C THR A 259 12.27 -21.45 -13.60
N ASP A 260 13.54 -21.52 -13.18
CA ASP A 260 13.91 -21.69 -11.77
C ASP A 260 13.75 -20.39 -10.93
N SER A 261 13.49 -19.24 -11.59
CA SER A 261 13.26 -17.95 -10.94
C SER A 261 11.79 -17.76 -10.56
N THR A 262 11.53 -17.22 -9.37
CA THR A 262 10.18 -16.80 -8.95
C THR A 262 9.63 -15.64 -9.78
N HIS A 263 10.51 -14.82 -10.35
CA HIS A 263 10.15 -13.69 -11.21
C HIS A 263 11.01 -13.72 -12.49
N PRO A 264 10.49 -14.28 -13.60
CA PRO A 264 11.22 -14.32 -14.86
C PRO A 264 11.34 -12.92 -15.46
N PHE A 265 12.48 -12.63 -16.08
CA PHE A 265 12.67 -11.39 -16.84
C PHE A 265 11.91 -11.47 -18.16
N ILE A 266 10.83 -10.69 -18.28
CA ILE A 266 9.93 -10.72 -19.44
C ILE A 266 10.25 -9.56 -20.38
N THR A 267 10.40 -9.89 -21.66
CA THR A 267 10.59 -8.97 -22.77
C THR A 267 9.44 -9.10 -23.75
N ASP A 268 9.28 -8.10 -24.62
CA ASP A 268 8.28 -8.15 -25.68
C ASP A 268 8.47 -9.36 -26.62
N SER A 269 9.70 -9.87 -26.74
CA SER A 269 10.05 -11.02 -27.59
C SER A 269 9.71 -12.38 -26.99
N ASN A 270 9.72 -12.52 -25.67
CA ASN A 270 9.49 -13.79 -24.96
C ASN A 270 8.17 -13.80 -24.15
N ALA A 271 7.41 -12.71 -24.15
CA ALA A 271 6.18 -12.59 -23.35
C ALA A 271 5.19 -13.75 -23.58
N LYS A 272 5.07 -14.22 -24.82
CA LYS A 272 4.19 -15.34 -25.19
C LYS A 272 4.64 -16.69 -24.63
N ASP A 273 5.91 -16.82 -24.25
CA ASP A 273 6.42 -18.03 -23.62
C ASP A 273 5.99 -18.14 -22.16
N TYR A 274 5.80 -17.00 -21.49
CA TYR A 274 5.53 -16.96 -20.06
C TYR A 274 4.11 -16.56 -19.71
N ILE A 275 3.42 -15.83 -20.60
CA ILE A 275 2.11 -15.25 -20.29
C ILE A 275 1.07 -15.82 -21.24
N TYR A 276 0.02 -16.39 -20.65
CA TYR A 276 -1.14 -16.88 -21.39
C TYR A 276 -2.43 -16.31 -20.80
N ILE A 277 -3.50 -16.32 -21.60
CA ILE A 277 -4.83 -15.85 -21.20
C ILE A 277 -5.74 -17.06 -21.06
N ALA A 278 -6.41 -17.18 -19.93
CA ALA A 278 -7.36 -18.26 -19.66
C ALA A 278 -8.56 -17.74 -18.84
N PRO A 279 -9.69 -18.47 -18.79
CA PRO A 279 -10.80 -18.12 -17.92
C PRO A 279 -10.34 -17.97 -16.47
N SER A 280 -10.82 -16.92 -15.79
CA SER A 280 -10.49 -16.65 -14.40
C SER A 280 -10.88 -17.83 -13.52
N SER A 281 -10.02 -18.15 -12.56
CA SER A 281 -10.27 -19.24 -11.61
C SER A 281 -11.55 -18.93 -10.79
N MET A 282 -12.53 -19.83 -10.81
CA MET A 282 -13.79 -19.73 -10.06
C MET A 282 -13.58 -20.01 -8.56
N HIS A 283 -12.54 -19.46 -7.93
CA HIS A 283 -12.40 -19.58 -6.48
C HIS A 283 -13.35 -18.61 -5.77
N THR A 284 -14.49 -19.16 -5.35
CA THR A 284 -15.36 -18.60 -4.32
C THR A 284 -14.60 -18.54 -3.00
N THR A 285 -14.06 -17.38 -2.65
CA THR A 285 -13.86 -17.02 -1.25
C THR A 285 -14.71 -15.81 -0.96
N SER A 286 -15.86 -16.06 -0.34
CA SER A 286 -16.62 -15.09 0.42
C SER A 286 -15.70 -14.38 1.41
N THR A 287 -15.87 -13.06 1.53
CA THR A 287 -15.18 -12.06 2.38
C THR A 287 -13.98 -11.32 1.72
N THR A 288 -14.30 -10.17 1.11
CA THR A 288 -13.44 -8.97 0.90
C THR A 288 -12.01 -9.14 0.30
N ASP A 289 -11.91 -8.94 -1.02
CA ASP A 289 -10.93 -8.07 -1.71
C ASP A 289 -9.40 -8.25 -1.59
N THR A 290 -8.83 -9.47 -1.56
CA THR A 290 -7.35 -9.63 -1.57
C THR A 290 -6.73 -10.55 -2.63
N LEU A 291 -7.36 -10.67 -3.80
CA LEU A 291 -6.68 -11.10 -5.05
C LEU A 291 -5.99 -9.91 -5.76
N GLY A 292 -5.49 -8.95 -4.98
CA GLY A 292 -5.04 -7.64 -5.43
C GLY A 292 -3.53 -7.53 -5.55
N LEU A 293 -3.07 -6.59 -6.38
CA LEU A 293 -1.65 -6.26 -6.49
C LEU A 293 -1.14 -5.69 -5.17
N LEU A 294 0.02 -6.17 -4.74
CA LEU A 294 0.66 -5.83 -3.48
C LEU A 294 1.94 -5.05 -3.71
N LEU A 295 2.18 -4.04 -2.88
CA LEU A 295 3.43 -3.29 -2.90
C LEU A 295 4.51 -4.04 -2.11
N PRO A 296 5.76 -4.12 -2.58
CA PRO A 296 6.84 -4.70 -1.79
C PRO A 296 7.16 -3.83 -0.58
N TYR A 297 7.55 -4.42 0.55
CA TYR A 297 7.97 -3.65 1.72
C TYR A 297 9.29 -2.89 1.47
N ARG A 298 10.22 -3.51 0.75
CA ARG A 298 11.48 -2.90 0.33
C ARG A 298 11.51 -2.71 -1.18
N LEU A 299 12.00 -1.56 -1.60
CA LEU A 299 12.21 -1.28 -3.02
C LEU A 299 13.58 -1.80 -3.44
N ILE A 300 13.61 -2.89 -4.20
CA ILE A 300 14.85 -3.47 -4.74
C ILE A 300 14.98 -3.02 -6.19
N HIS A 301 15.93 -2.13 -6.48
CA HIS A 301 16.07 -1.54 -7.81
C HIS A 301 16.29 -2.56 -8.93
N ASN A 302 17.02 -3.64 -8.65
CA ASN A 302 17.36 -4.67 -9.65
C ASN A 302 16.13 -5.42 -10.19
N ASP A 303 15.02 -5.41 -9.46
CA ASP A 303 13.79 -6.09 -9.88
C ASP A 303 13.01 -5.26 -10.92
N PHE A 304 13.48 -4.04 -11.22
CA PHE A 304 12.83 -3.06 -12.09
C PHE A 304 13.69 -2.62 -13.28
N LEU A 305 14.52 -3.55 -13.77
CA LEU A 305 15.42 -3.33 -14.89
C LEU A 305 14.81 -3.77 -16.23
N GLU A 306 13.51 -4.05 -16.30
CA GLU A 306 12.83 -4.28 -17.57
C GLU A 306 12.71 -2.97 -18.37
N SER A 307 12.44 -3.09 -19.67
CA SER A 307 12.25 -1.91 -20.52
C SER A 307 11.06 -1.06 -20.03
N CYS A 308 11.09 0.24 -20.25
CA CYS A 308 9.95 1.13 -19.93
C CYS A 308 8.89 1.19 -21.05
N THR A 309 8.98 0.33 -22.07
CA THR A 309 7.91 0.16 -23.07
C THR A 309 6.70 -0.56 -22.44
N PRO A 310 5.47 -0.37 -22.93
CA PRO A 310 4.33 -1.17 -22.48
C PRO A 310 4.47 -2.66 -22.84
N LEU A 311 4.16 -3.57 -21.90
CA LEU A 311 4.04 -5.00 -22.16
C LEU A 311 2.63 -5.33 -22.64
N TYR A 312 2.49 -5.69 -23.91
CA TYR A 312 1.22 -6.10 -24.49
C TYR A 312 1.17 -7.60 -24.70
N VAL A 313 0.15 -8.24 -24.13
CA VAL A 313 -0.19 -9.64 -24.41
C VAL A 313 -1.61 -9.66 -24.95
N THR A 314 -1.76 -10.14 -26.17
CA THR A 314 -3.06 -10.36 -26.81
C THR A 314 -3.28 -11.86 -26.94
N SER A 315 -4.53 -12.31 -26.89
CA SER A 315 -4.85 -13.67 -27.32
C SER A 315 -4.33 -13.86 -28.74
N ALA A 316 -3.73 -15.01 -29.04
CA ALA A 316 -3.57 -15.40 -30.43
C ALA A 316 -4.98 -15.42 -31.05
N VAL A 317 -5.16 -14.65 -32.13
CA VAL A 317 -6.37 -14.65 -32.96
C VAL A 317 -6.28 -15.83 -33.91
#